data_AF-A0AAU5LHR9-F1
#
_entry.id   AF-A0AAU5LHR9-F1
#
_cell.length_a   1.000
_cell.length_b   1.000
_cell.length_c   1.000
_cell.angle_alpha   90.00
_cell.angle_beta   90.00
_cell.angle_gamma   90.00
#
_symmetry.space_group_name_H-M   'P 1'
#
loop_
_entity.id
_entity.type
_entity.pdbx_description
1 polymer ?
#
loop_
_entity_poly.entity_id
_entity_poly.type
_entity_poly.pdbx_seq_one_letter_code
_entity_poly.pdbx_strand_id
1 'polypeptide(L)'
;MTVSDFEQLYSAASRMLGAQGSPTWHEDRWPAQRRVTFTQLEAELTKATFRPADPLVQPGDPAAAGVGVGAQGGDRVGDPNHDEPVLVADPADVADPALGLVTMGARFPEALLSLAAYVSEDPDGVDEPLVLPGLLHTAITGAVDELAARIAPGRPTVAIGNEGAEAADALRELANSLRTALGLPPGVPRRILVNAHPVAADAAAHERLAAFAKTAADAVPAPDELGDDFSVRYDVAVAAADLRALIAGEDVPAWRERQPGIDPSRHLVTAYRWEGADGRPVDLADWAAELRQALATSEAPWRPSPEHPLPTESADRSWLLYPKRQALVTADLLDELAARLTPGTTTGLIHFTSYPLHHYLTHTLRTPTTEL
;
A
#
# COMPACT_ATOMS: atom_id res chain seq x y z
N MET A 1 26.07 -11.78 17.66
CA MET A 1 24.91 -11.03 17.17
C MET A 1 25.31 -10.32 15.90
N THR A 2 24.75 -10.76 14.78
CA THR A 2 24.99 -10.16 13.48
C THR A 2 23.94 -9.08 13.19
N VAL A 3 24.19 -8.20 12.23
CA VAL A 3 23.16 -7.28 11.70
C VAL A 3 21.93 -8.05 11.20
N SER A 4 22.15 -9.24 10.64
CA SER A 4 21.08 -10.13 10.18
C SER A 4 20.18 -10.60 11.32
N ASP A 5 20.72 -10.87 12.51
CA ASP A 5 19.92 -11.30 13.68
C ASP A 5 18.91 -10.21 14.08
N PHE A 6 19.35 -8.95 14.08
CA PHE A 6 18.47 -7.82 14.38
C PHE A 6 17.40 -7.62 13.30
N GLU A 7 17.77 -7.67 12.02
CA GLU A 7 16.82 -7.53 10.91
C GLU A 7 15.75 -8.62 10.93
N GLN A 8 16.13 -9.86 11.26
CA GLN A 8 15.19 -10.97 11.41
C GLN A 8 14.21 -10.72 12.56
N LEU A 9 14.71 -10.33 13.74
CA LEU A 9 13.85 -10.01 14.87
C LEU A 9 12.92 -8.82 14.60
N TYR A 10 13.44 -7.76 13.98
CA TYR A 10 12.67 -6.57 13.58
C TYR A 10 11.57 -6.93 12.57
N SER A 11 11.92 -7.71 11.54
CA SER A 11 11.00 -8.18 10.51
C SER A 11 9.87 -9.01 11.12
N ALA A 12 10.19 -9.98 11.98
CA ALA A 12 9.20 -10.83 12.64
C ALA A 12 8.27 -10.04 13.58
N ALA A 13 8.83 -9.13 14.38
CA ALA A 13 8.06 -8.27 15.29
C ALA A 13 7.13 -7.31 14.54
N SER A 14 7.63 -6.69 13.46
CA SER A 14 6.83 -5.81 12.60
C SER A 14 5.73 -6.57 11.88
N ARG A 15 6.00 -7.78 11.39
CA ARG A 15 5.01 -8.67 10.79
C ARG A 15 3.89 -9.01 11.76
N MET A 16 4.21 -9.30 13.03
CA MET A 16 3.21 -9.61 14.06
C MET A 16 2.24 -8.44 14.29
N LEU A 17 2.73 -7.21 14.43
CA LEU A 17 1.88 -6.02 14.53
C LEU A 17 1.11 -5.76 13.22
N GLY A 18 1.79 -5.87 12.08
CA GLY A 18 1.22 -5.69 10.75
C GLY A 18 0.06 -6.64 10.43
N ALA A 19 0.14 -7.90 10.90
CA ALA A 19 -0.86 -8.94 10.66
C ALA A 19 -2.23 -8.65 11.29
N GLN A 20 -2.32 -7.75 12.27
CA GLN A 20 -3.61 -7.33 12.83
C GLN A 20 -4.40 -6.49 11.81
N GLY A 21 -3.74 -5.93 10.80
CA GLY A 21 -4.35 -5.13 9.75
C GLY A 21 -4.67 -3.71 10.18
N SER A 22 -5.23 -3.50 11.37
CA SER A 22 -5.60 -2.19 11.92
C SER A 22 -5.09 -2.01 13.35
N PRO A 23 -4.75 -0.78 13.79
CA PRO A 23 -4.13 -0.49 15.09
C PRO A 23 -5.12 -0.55 16.26
N THR A 24 -5.96 -1.57 16.24
CA THR A 24 -7.07 -1.79 17.17
C THR A 24 -6.62 -2.07 18.59
N TRP A 25 -5.31 -2.33 18.79
CA TRP A 25 -4.69 -2.40 20.12
C TRP A 25 -4.66 -1.04 20.84
N HIS A 26 -4.93 0.08 20.15
CA HIS A 26 -5.18 1.38 20.78
C HIS A 26 -6.61 1.55 21.31
N GLU A 27 -7.53 0.66 20.96
CA GLU A 27 -8.93 0.74 21.37
C GLU A 27 -9.18 0.06 22.73
N ASP A 28 -10.27 0.40 23.42
CA ASP A 28 -10.62 -0.17 24.73
C ASP A 28 -11.14 -1.61 24.69
N ARG A 29 -11.35 -2.18 23.50
CA ARG A 29 -11.86 -3.55 23.32
C ARG A 29 -10.82 -4.66 23.56
N TRP A 30 -9.53 -4.32 23.61
CA TRP A 30 -8.44 -5.25 23.86
C TRP A 30 -8.17 -5.39 25.37
N PRO A 31 -7.77 -6.59 25.85
CA PRO A 31 -7.28 -6.74 27.23
C PRO A 31 -6.17 -5.74 27.55
N ALA A 32 -6.26 -5.07 28.70
CA ALA A 32 -5.38 -3.95 29.05
C ALA A 32 -3.88 -4.30 28.96
N GLN A 33 -3.51 -5.50 29.41
CA GLN A 33 -2.13 -6.00 29.30
C GLN A 33 -1.67 -6.06 27.83
N ARG A 34 -2.49 -6.63 26.95
CA ARG A 34 -2.15 -6.80 25.53
C ARG A 34 -1.93 -5.46 24.85
N ARG A 35 -2.81 -4.47 25.10
CA ARG A 35 -2.66 -3.09 24.60
C ARG A 35 -1.36 -2.45 25.00
N VAL A 36 -0.98 -2.56 26.27
CA VAL A 36 0.27 -1.99 26.79
C VAL A 36 1.46 -2.62 26.09
N THR A 37 1.48 -3.95 25.97
CA THR A 37 2.61 -4.66 25.36
C THR A 37 2.75 -4.39 23.85
N PHE A 38 1.63 -4.30 23.12
CA PHE A 38 1.63 -3.95 21.70
C PHE A 38 2.08 -2.51 21.47
N THR A 39 1.54 -1.56 22.26
CA THR A 39 1.95 -0.15 22.21
C THR A 39 3.44 0.03 22.51
N GLN A 40 3.99 -0.73 23.47
CA GLN A 40 5.41 -0.69 23.78
C GLN A 40 6.28 -1.25 22.64
N LEU A 41 5.85 -2.35 22.02
CA LEU A 41 6.55 -2.92 20.87
C LEU A 41 6.54 -1.96 19.67
N GLU A 42 5.39 -1.38 19.36
CA GLU A 42 5.24 -0.36 18.31
C GLU A 42 6.17 0.84 18.54
N ALA A 43 6.23 1.35 19.78
CA ALA A 43 7.12 2.44 20.13
C ALA A 43 8.60 2.06 19.93
N GLU A 44 9.00 0.82 20.22
CA GLU A 44 10.38 0.38 20.00
C GLU A 44 10.70 0.18 18.51
N LEU A 45 9.78 -0.39 17.73
CA LEU A 45 9.93 -0.56 16.29
C LEU A 45 10.02 0.79 15.54
N THR A 46 9.32 1.81 16.04
CA THR A 46 9.35 3.17 15.49
C THR A 46 10.66 3.90 15.77
N LYS A 47 11.34 3.58 16.89
CA LYS A 47 12.65 4.18 17.23
C LYS A 47 13.81 3.65 16.41
N ALA A 48 13.66 2.49 15.78
CA ALA A 48 14.72 1.92 14.95
C ALA A 48 15.09 2.93 13.86
N THR A 49 16.35 3.38 13.86
CA THR A 49 16.82 4.34 12.86
C THR A 49 17.44 3.58 11.70
N PHE A 50 16.88 3.80 10.51
CA PHE A 50 17.47 3.34 9.27
C PHE A 50 18.34 4.45 8.73
N ARG A 51 19.57 4.13 8.35
CA ARG A 51 20.35 5.08 7.57
C ARG A 51 19.77 5.08 6.16
N PRO A 52 19.41 6.26 5.61
CA PRO A 52 19.20 6.35 4.17
C PRO A 52 20.47 5.83 3.49
N ALA A 53 20.33 5.07 2.42
CA ALA A 53 21.50 4.75 1.61
C ALA A 53 22.16 6.03 1.12
N ASP A 54 23.49 6.03 1.09
CA ASP A 54 24.26 7.11 0.49
C ASP A 54 23.74 7.31 -0.95
N PRO A 55 23.31 8.53 -1.34
CA PRO A 55 22.81 8.79 -2.69
C PRO A 55 23.90 8.68 -3.80
N LEU A 56 25.08 8.16 -3.47
CA LEU A 56 26.27 8.16 -4.33
C LEU A 56 26.37 6.89 -5.20
N VAL A 57 25.49 6.82 -6.21
CA VAL A 57 25.88 6.35 -7.56
C VAL A 57 25.20 7.25 -8.60
N GLN A 58 25.93 8.28 -9.05
CA GLN A 58 25.68 9.01 -10.30
C GLN A 58 27.05 9.29 -10.98
N PRO A 59 27.13 9.27 -12.33
CA PRO A 59 26.83 10.49 -13.08
C PRO A 59 26.04 10.29 -14.39
N GLY A 60 25.11 11.23 -14.63
CA GLY A 60 24.43 11.46 -15.90
C GLY A 60 23.40 12.58 -15.81
N ASP A 61 23.77 13.73 -15.23
CA ASP A 61 22.98 14.97 -15.22
C ASP A 61 22.97 15.59 -16.63
N PRO A 62 21.88 16.25 -17.09
CA PRO A 62 21.69 17.65 -16.72
C PRO A 62 20.23 18.08 -16.50
N ALA A 63 20.01 18.79 -15.39
CA ALA A 63 19.04 19.85 -15.15
C ALA A 63 17.83 19.51 -14.27
N ALA A 64 18.00 19.78 -12.98
CA ALA A 64 17.15 20.72 -12.25
C ALA A 64 15.62 20.49 -12.35
N ALA A 65 15.12 19.42 -11.74
CA ALA A 65 13.70 19.28 -11.45
C ALA A 65 13.42 19.63 -9.97
N GLY A 66 13.64 20.89 -9.63
CA GLY A 66 12.83 21.53 -8.59
C GLY A 66 11.47 21.83 -9.21
N VAL A 67 10.41 21.19 -8.72
CA VAL A 67 9.04 21.65 -8.93
C VAL A 67 8.34 21.63 -7.60
N GLY A 68 8.37 22.80 -6.95
CA GLY A 68 7.43 23.12 -5.90
C GLY A 68 6.01 23.07 -6.44
N VAL A 69 5.09 22.64 -5.59
CA VAL A 69 3.66 22.77 -5.79
C VAL A 69 3.37 24.27 -5.93
N GLY A 70 3.10 24.71 -7.16
CA GLY A 70 2.66 26.06 -7.45
C GLY A 70 1.23 26.28 -6.98
N ALA A 71 1.03 26.54 -5.70
CA ALA A 71 -0.07 27.36 -5.23
C ALA A 71 0.40 28.82 -5.31
N GLN A 72 -0.10 29.58 -6.28
CA GLN A 72 0.11 31.03 -6.33
C GLN A 72 -0.52 31.66 -5.08
N GLY A 73 0.32 32.19 -4.18
CA GLY A 73 -0.13 33.01 -3.07
C GLY A 73 0.92 33.26 -1.99
N GLY A 74 1.82 34.22 -2.22
CA GLY A 74 2.46 34.99 -1.13
C GLY A 74 3.87 34.55 -0.69
N ASP A 75 4.83 35.42 -1.04
CA ASP A 75 6.19 35.57 -0.49
C ASP A 75 6.51 34.83 0.83
N ARG A 76 7.40 33.84 0.76
CA ARG A 76 8.43 33.56 1.78
C ARG A 76 9.64 32.90 1.12
N VAL A 77 10.79 33.59 1.17
CA VAL A 77 12.11 33.08 0.81
C VAL A 77 12.53 32.04 1.87
N GLY A 78 12.70 30.78 1.47
CA GLY A 78 13.15 29.67 2.31
C GLY A 78 14.37 28.95 1.70
N ASP A 79 15.26 28.51 2.58
CA ASP A 79 16.61 27.95 2.39
C ASP A 79 16.68 26.70 1.47
N PRO A 80 17.63 26.62 0.50
CA PRO A 80 17.72 25.51 -0.47
C PRO A 80 18.41 24.21 0.03
N ASN A 81 18.61 23.98 1.33
CA ASN A 81 19.41 22.85 1.84
C ASN A 81 18.67 21.80 2.70
N HIS A 82 17.41 21.49 2.43
CA HIS A 82 16.72 20.34 3.05
C HIS A 82 16.20 19.34 2.01
N ASP A 83 17.04 18.33 1.72
CA ASP A 83 16.63 17.09 1.08
C ASP A 83 16.05 16.14 2.14
N GLU A 84 14.80 16.37 2.55
CA GLU A 84 14.01 15.35 3.24
C GLU A 84 13.26 14.49 2.20
N PRO A 85 13.24 13.15 2.34
CA PRO A 85 12.42 12.30 1.47
C PRO A 85 10.93 12.56 1.75
N VAL A 86 10.30 13.28 0.83
CA VAL A 86 8.86 13.56 0.81
C VAL A 86 8.10 12.29 0.45
N LEU A 87 7.76 11.51 1.48
CA LEU A 87 6.58 10.65 1.55
C LEU A 87 6.21 10.40 3.02
N VAL A 88 6.29 11.45 3.84
CA VAL A 88 5.49 11.52 5.07
C VAL A 88 4.27 12.33 4.68
N ALA A 89 3.24 11.65 4.16
CA ALA A 89 1.92 12.26 4.18
C ALA A 89 1.55 12.44 5.65
N ASP A 90 1.23 13.66 6.07
CA ASP A 90 0.60 13.86 7.38
C ASP A 90 -0.64 12.96 7.40
N PRO A 91 -0.78 12.03 8.35
CA PRO A 91 -1.97 11.18 8.43
C PRO A 91 -3.28 11.99 8.49
N ALA A 92 -3.24 13.27 8.87
CA ALA A 92 -4.37 14.19 8.78
C ALA A 92 -4.77 14.58 7.33
N ASP A 93 -3.81 14.69 6.40
CA ASP A 93 -4.07 15.01 4.98
C ASP A 93 -4.62 13.80 4.20
N VAL A 94 -4.39 12.59 4.71
CA VAL A 94 -4.84 11.31 4.14
C VAL A 94 -6.24 10.92 4.62
N ALA A 95 -6.72 11.54 5.72
CA ALA A 95 -8.00 11.24 6.35
C ALA A 95 -9.15 12.16 5.87
N ASP A 96 -9.06 12.74 4.66
CA ASP A 96 -10.14 13.54 4.08
C ASP A 96 -11.36 12.65 3.72
N PRO A 97 -12.52 12.81 4.37
CA PRO A 97 -13.73 12.04 4.05
C PRO A 97 -14.23 12.25 2.61
N ALA A 98 -13.76 13.30 1.90
CA ALA A 98 -14.08 13.55 0.49
C ALA A 98 -13.45 12.53 -0.50
N LEU A 99 -12.61 11.60 -0.04
CA LEU A 99 -11.98 10.56 -0.88
C LEU A 99 -12.82 9.27 -1.05
N GLY A 100 -14.13 9.35 -0.82
CA GLY A 100 -15.02 8.21 -0.91
C GLY A 100 -15.29 7.68 -2.31
N LEU A 101 -15.29 6.35 -2.43
CA LEU A 101 -15.83 5.65 -3.60
C LEU A 101 -17.36 5.62 -3.56
N VAL A 102 -18.00 6.05 -4.65
CA VAL A 102 -19.43 5.81 -4.89
C VAL A 102 -19.55 4.65 -5.89
N THR A 103 -20.02 3.49 -5.40
CA THR A 103 -20.26 2.32 -6.24
C THR A 103 -21.63 2.42 -6.91
N MET A 104 -21.67 2.46 -8.24
CA MET A 104 -22.93 2.39 -8.98
C MET A 104 -23.31 0.92 -9.20
N GLY A 105 -24.02 0.35 -8.23
CA GLY A 105 -24.74 -0.92 -8.40
C GLY A 105 -26.19 -0.67 -8.84
N ALA A 106 -26.84 -1.69 -9.40
CA ALA A 106 -28.21 -1.70 -9.95
C ALA A 106 -29.35 -1.39 -8.94
N ARG A 107 -29.10 -0.65 -7.86
CA ARG A 107 -30.06 -0.39 -6.78
C ARG A 107 -30.08 1.03 -6.21
N PHE A 108 -29.35 2.01 -6.77
CA PHE A 108 -29.31 3.35 -6.19
C PHE A 108 -29.49 4.50 -7.21
N PRO A 109 -30.70 4.67 -7.80
CA PRO A 109 -31.02 5.85 -8.62
C PRO A 109 -30.95 7.17 -7.83
N GLU A 110 -31.16 7.14 -6.51
CA GLU A 110 -31.14 8.33 -5.65
C GLU A 110 -29.72 8.88 -5.42
N ALA A 111 -28.70 8.02 -5.39
CA ALA A 111 -27.30 8.45 -5.29
C ALA A 111 -26.85 9.19 -6.55
N LEU A 112 -27.32 8.77 -7.73
CA LEU A 112 -27.10 9.46 -9.00
C LEU A 112 -27.73 10.86 -9.03
N LEU A 113 -28.93 11.02 -8.46
CA LEU A 113 -29.63 12.31 -8.38
C LEU A 113 -28.99 13.24 -7.34
N SER A 114 -28.53 12.71 -6.21
CA SER A 114 -27.82 13.47 -5.19
C SER A 114 -26.44 13.91 -5.67
N LEU A 115 -25.71 13.07 -6.41
CA LEU A 115 -24.42 13.43 -6.99
C LEU A 115 -24.57 14.40 -8.17
N ALA A 116 -25.59 14.26 -9.00
CA ALA A 116 -25.90 15.22 -10.07
C ALA A 116 -26.31 16.59 -9.51
N ALA A 117 -27.02 16.63 -8.38
CA ALA A 117 -27.29 17.86 -7.64
C ALA A 117 -26.02 18.44 -7.00
N TYR A 118 -25.16 17.60 -6.42
CA TYR A 118 -23.88 18.01 -5.84
C TYR A 118 -22.89 18.58 -6.87
N VAL A 119 -22.81 17.98 -8.06
CA VAL A 119 -22.02 18.49 -9.21
C VAL A 119 -22.62 19.78 -9.79
N SER A 120 -23.91 20.06 -9.56
CA SER A 120 -24.62 21.23 -10.10
C SER A 120 -24.54 22.48 -9.21
N GLU A 121 -24.21 22.37 -7.93
CA GLU A 121 -24.34 23.48 -6.96
C GLU A 121 -23.06 24.32 -6.77
N ASP A 122 -21.89 23.84 -7.20
CA ASP A 122 -20.64 24.62 -7.19
C ASP A 122 -19.92 24.58 -8.57
N PRO A 123 -20.28 25.49 -9.49
CA PRO A 123 -19.76 25.51 -10.86
C PRO A 123 -18.27 25.86 -10.98
N ASP A 124 -17.64 26.34 -9.90
CA ASP A 124 -16.24 26.76 -9.89
C ASP A 124 -15.34 25.83 -9.03
N GLY A 125 -15.88 24.84 -8.32
CA GLY A 125 -15.15 24.14 -7.23
C GLY A 125 -15.27 22.61 -7.14
N VAL A 126 -16.21 21.95 -7.82
CA VAL A 126 -16.31 20.47 -7.71
C VAL A 126 -15.29 19.79 -8.63
N ASP A 127 -14.40 19.01 -8.01
CA ASP A 127 -13.46 18.12 -8.69
C ASP A 127 -14.22 17.09 -9.56
N GLU A 128 -14.44 17.42 -10.83
CA GLU A 128 -15.22 16.62 -11.80
C GLU A 128 -14.83 15.13 -11.73
N PRO A 129 -15.80 14.22 -11.45
CA PRO A 129 -15.51 12.81 -11.29
C PRO A 129 -15.16 12.15 -12.61
N LEU A 130 -14.43 11.04 -12.52
CA LEU A 130 -14.12 10.12 -13.59
C LEU A 130 -15.09 8.94 -13.56
N VAL A 131 -15.64 8.54 -14.69
CA VAL A 131 -16.30 7.24 -14.81
C VAL A 131 -15.25 6.18 -15.08
N LEU A 132 -15.24 5.16 -14.23
CA LEU A 132 -14.32 4.03 -14.29
C LEU A 132 -15.10 2.73 -14.55
N PRO A 133 -14.76 1.97 -15.61
CA PRO A 133 -15.34 0.64 -15.82
C PRO A 133 -14.99 -0.32 -14.68
N GLY A 134 -15.95 -1.17 -14.31
CA GLY A 134 -15.80 -2.11 -13.20
C GLY A 134 -14.60 -3.05 -13.32
N LEU A 135 -14.28 -3.52 -14.53
CA LEU A 135 -13.10 -4.37 -14.75
C LEU A 135 -11.79 -3.63 -14.47
N LEU A 136 -11.69 -2.36 -14.88
CA LEU A 136 -10.52 -1.52 -14.54
C LEU A 136 -10.46 -1.23 -13.05
N HIS A 137 -11.60 -1.03 -12.38
CA HIS A 137 -11.63 -0.89 -10.92
C HIS A 137 -11.13 -2.17 -10.21
N THR A 138 -11.51 -3.36 -10.67
CA THR A 138 -10.97 -4.62 -10.14
C THR A 138 -9.45 -4.72 -10.35
N ALA A 139 -8.95 -4.33 -11.52
CA ALA A 139 -7.51 -4.29 -11.79
C ALA A 139 -6.77 -3.30 -10.86
N ILE A 140 -7.32 -2.10 -10.68
CA ILE A 140 -6.78 -1.06 -9.79
C ILE A 140 -6.75 -1.53 -8.33
N THR A 141 -7.84 -2.10 -7.83
CA THR A 141 -7.91 -2.60 -6.45
C THR A 141 -6.92 -3.74 -6.22
N GLY A 142 -6.79 -4.67 -7.18
CA GLY A 142 -5.76 -5.70 -7.14
C GLY A 142 -4.34 -5.14 -7.11
N ALA A 143 -4.05 -4.08 -7.89
CA ALA A 143 -2.76 -3.42 -7.87
C ALA A 143 -2.49 -2.68 -6.55
N VAL A 144 -3.48 -1.97 -6.00
CA VAL A 144 -3.34 -1.30 -4.70
C VAL A 144 -3.11 -2.32 -3.57
N ASP A 145 -3.77 -3.47 -3.63
CA ASP A 145 -3.57 -4.58 -2.70
C ASP A 145 -2.15 -5.14 -2.79
N GLU A 146 -1.65 -5.32 -4.01
CA GLU A 146 -0.28 -5.76 -4.25
C GLU A 146 0.74 -4.74 -3.71
N LEU A 147 0.52 -3.45 -3.94
CA LEU A 147 1.36 -2.39 -3.37
C LEU A 147 1.36 -2.47 -1.85
N ALA A 148 0.17 -2.51 -1.23
CA ALA A 148 0.02 -2.59 0.21
C ALA A 148 0.79 -3.79 0.78
N ALA A 149 0.63 -4.97 0.20
CA ALA A 149 1.34 -6.16 0.64
C ALA A 149 2.86 -6.04 0.47
N ARG A 150 3.36 -5.38 -0.58
CA ARG A 150 4.79 -5.11 -0.81
C ARG A 150 5.39 -4.03 0.08
N ILE A 151 4.56 -3.16 0.66
CA ILE A 151 4.99 -2.18 1.68
C ILE A 151 4.58 -2.58 3.09
N ALA A 152 4.22 -3.85 3.30
CA ALA A 152 3.90 -4.35 4.63
C ALA A 152 5.12 -4.19 5.57
N PRO A 153 4.95 -3.63 6.77
CA PRO A 153 6.00 -3.47 7.76
C PRO A 153 6.80 -4.74 8.04
N GLY A 154 8.12 -4.62 8.06
CA GLY A 154 9.03 -5.73 8.31
C GLY A 154 9.27 -6.63 7.11
N ARG A 155 8.67 -6.35 5.94
CA ARG A 155 8.95 -7.14 4.74
C ARG A 155 10.44 -7.05 4.37
N PRO A 156 11.11 -8.20 4.15
CA PRO A 156 12.55 -8.24 3.91
C PRO A 156 12.91 -7.65 2.55
N THR A 157 14.21 -7.40 2.37
CA THR A 157 14.77 -6.92 1.10
C THR A 157 14.46 -7.87 -0.05
N VAL A 158 14.04 -7.33 -1.19
CA VAL A 158 13.86 -8.08 -2.43
C VAL A 158 14.41 -7.30 -3.62
N ALA A 159 15.09 -8.00 -4.53
CA ALA A 159 15.46 -7.48 -5.85
C ALA A 159 14.48 -8.02 -6.88
N ILE A 160 13.88 -7.14 -7.68
CA ILE A 160 12.90 -7.56 -8.70
C ILE A 160 13.61 -8.11 -9.94
N GLY A 161 13.14 -9.28 -10.38
CA GLY A 161 13.60 -9.97 -11.58
C GLY A 161 13.15 -9.28 -12.88
N ASN A 162 13.58 -9.83 -14.01
CA ASN A 162 13.20 -9.31 -15.33
C ASN A 162 11.70 -9.49 -15.62
N GLU A 163 11.07 -10.44 -14.95
CA GLU A 163 9.64 -10.77 -15.01
C GLU A 163 8.75 -9.58 -14.60
N GLY A 164 9.28 -8.63 -13.82
CA GLY A 164 8.54 -7.42 -13.41
C GLY A 164 8.39 -6.35 -14.50
N ALA A 165 9.17 -6.41 -15.59
CA ALA A 165 9.19 -5.37 -16.63
C ALA A 165 7.79 -5.10 -17.22
N GLU A 166 7.13 -6.17 -17.65
CA GLU A 166 5.84 -6.05 -18.31
C GLU A 166 4.74 -5.58 -17.37
N ALA A 167 4.78 -6.02 -16.11
CA ALA A 167 3.84 -5.58 -15.08
C ALA A 167 4.02 -4.09 -14.78
N ALA A 168 5.28 -3.64 -14.64
CA ALA A 168 5.58 -2.23 -14.44
C ALA A 168 5.06 -1.34 -15.58
N ASP A 169 5.21 -1.78 -16.84
CA ASP A 169 4.71 -1.02 -17.99
C ASP A 169 3.17 -1.00 -18.04
N ALA A 170 2.51 -2.14 -17.82
CA ALA A 170 1.05 -2.21 -17.78
C ALA A 170 0.44 -1.32 -16.67
N LEU A 171 1.10 -1.23 -15.51
CA LEU A 171 0.69 -0.34 -14.42
C LEU A 171 0.84 1.14 -14.79
N ARG A 172 1.92 1.53 -15.46
CA ARG A 172 2.10 2.90 -15.97
C ARG A 172 1.06 3.25 -17.04
N GLU A 173 0.75 2.32 -17.93
CA GLU A 173 -0.33 2.49 -18.91
C GLU A 173 -1.67 2.75 -18.22
N LEU A 174 -1.99 1.96 -17.19
CA LEU A 174 -3.20 2.14 -16.38
C LEU A 174 -3.20 3.50 -15.64
N ALA A 175 -2.09 3.88 -14.99
CA ALA A 175 -1.95 5.18 -14.33
C ALA A 175 -2.13 6.36 -15.31
N ASN A 176 -1.53 6.26 -16.49
CA ASN A 176 -1.63 7.27 -17.53
C ASN A 176 -3.01 7.33 -18.17
N SER A 177 -3.76 6.22 -18.22
CA SER A 177 -5.15 6.23 -18.67
C SER A 177 -6.04 7.09 -17.76
N LEU A 178 -5.84 7.02 -16.43
CA LEU A 178 -6.55 7.86 -15.47
C LEU A 178 -6.20 9.33 -15.66
N ARG A 179 -4.92 9.67 -15.80
CA ARG A 179 -4.48 11.06 -16.03
C ARG A 179 -4.96 11.62 -17.37
N THR A 180 -4.91 10.82 -18.43
CA THR A 180 -5.37 11.21 -19.77
C THR A 180 -6.86 11.52 -19.76
N ALA A 181 -7.66 10.69 -19.09
CA ALA A 181 -9.09 10.95 -18.95
C ALA A 181 -9.38 12.25 -18.17
N LEU A 182 -8.45 12.67 -17.31
CA LEU A 182 -8.48 13.95 -16.63
C LEU A 182 -7.86 15.11 -17.45
N GLY A 183 -7.52 14.90 -18.72
CA GLY A 183 -6.87 15.91 -19.56
C GLY A 183 -5.48 16.33 -19.05
N LEU A 184 -4.84 15.48 -18.24
CA LEU A 184 -3.50 15.71 -17.69
C LEU A 184 -2.46 14.92 -18.48
N PRO A 185 -1.21 15.41 -18.56
CA PRO A 185 -0.14 14.68 -19.22
C PRO A 185 0.19 13.38 -18.47
N PRO A 186 0.86 12.41 -19.13
CA PRO A 186 1.43 11.24 -18.47
C PRO A 186 2.29 11.60 -17.26
N GLY A 187 2.29 10.73 -16.26
CA GLY A 187 3.12 10.88 -15.07
C GLY A 187 4.61 10.77 -15.41
N VAL A 188 5.46 11.50 -14.70
CA VAL A 188 6.91 11.30 -14.76
C VAL A 188 7.26 10.18 -13.78
N PRO A 189 7.95 9.10 -14.22
CA PRO A 189 8.37 8.04 -13.32
C PRO A 189 9.21 8.60 -12.18
N ARG A 190 8.70 8.49 -10.95
CA ARG A 190 9.48 8.87 -9.77
C ARG A 190 10.42 7.72 -9.42
N ARG A 191 11.71 8.04 -9.28
CA ARG A 191 12.66 7.09 -8.67
C ARG A 191 12.37 7.06 -7.18
N ILE A 192 11.91 5.92 -6.70
CA ILE A 192 11.67 5.74 -5.28
C ILE A 192 13.02 5.45 -4.63
N LEU A 193 13.46 6.33 -3.73
CA LEU A 193 14.59 6.09 -2.83
C LEU A 193 14.14 5.07 -1.77
N VAL A 194 14.21 3.77 -2.08
CA VAL A 194 13.97 2.70 -1.09
C VAL A 194 15.20 1.82 -0.93
N ASN A 195 16.34 2.47 -0.72
CA ASN A 195 17.48 1.78 -0.13
C ASN A 195 17.56 2.22 1.33
N ALA A 196 16.71 1.62 2.18
CA ALA A 196 16.92 1.65 3.61
C ALA A 196 18.03 0.64 3.90
N HIS A 197 19.23 1.13 4.22
CA HIS A 197 20.36 0.32 4.66
C HIS A 197 20.12 -0.20 6.08
N PRO A 198 20.87 -1.25 6.51
CA PRO A 198 20.65 -1.94 7.78
C PRO A 198 20.44 -0.97 8.95
N VAL A 199 19.50 -1.32 9.82
CA VAL A 199 19.35 -0.66 11.10
C VAL A 199 20.69 -0.74 11.81
N ALA A 200 21.28 0.41 12.12
CA ALA A 200 22.46 0.45 12.96
C ALA A 200 22.02 0.11 14.38
N ALA A 201 21.88 -1.19 14.67
CA ALA A 201 21.50 -1.68 15.98
C ALA A 201 22.73 -2.16 16.73
N ASP A 202 22.98 -1.55 17.88
CA ASP A 202 23.91 -2.10 18.86
C ASP A 202 23.25 -3.27 19.63
N ALA A 203 24.05 -3.98 20.42
CA ALA A 203 23.56 -5.07 21.27
C ALA A 203 22.41 -4.65 22.19
N ALA A 204 22.45 -3.40 22.69
CA ALA A 204 21.42 -2.89 23.59
C ALA A 204 20.07 -2.67 22.88
N ALA A 205 20.08 -2.20 21.63
CA ALA A 205 18.88 -2.06 20.82
C ALA A 205 18.26 -3.42 20.50
N HIS A 206 19.08 -4.41 20.17
CA HIS A 206 18.61 -5.78 19.96
C HIS A 206 17.99 -6.38 21.23
N GLU A 207 18.67 -6.28 22.38
CA GLU A 207 18.16 -6.79 23.66
C GLU A 207 16.83 -6.14 24.05
N ARG A 208 16.69 -4.82 23.89
CA ARG A 208 15.43 -4.11 24.13
C ARG A 208 14.32 -4.59 23.22
N LEU A 209 14.58 -4.65 21.91
CA LEU A 209 13.60 -5.13 20.94
C LEU A 209 13.17 -6.56 21.26
N ALA A 210 14.11 -7.46 21.58
CA ALA A 210 13.80 -8.85 21.94
C ALA A 210 12.92 -8.93 23.19
N ALA A 211 13.19 -8.10 24.21
CA ALA A 211 12.39 -8.07 25.42
C ALA A 211 10.94 -7.62 25.17
N PHE A 212 10.74 -6.54 24.40
CA PHE A 212 9.40 -6.05 24.06
C PHE A 212 8.66 -7.01 23.11
N ALA A 213 9.37 -7.52 22.10
CA ALA A 213 8.84 -8.48 21.14
C ALA A 213 8.35 -9.76 21.83
N LYS A 214 9.17 -10.31 22.74
CA LYS A 214 8.79 -11.46 23.55
C LYS A 214 7.54 -11.17 24.39
N THR A 215 7.53 -10.05 25.10
CA THR A 215 6.43 -9.69 26.00
C THR A 215 5.11 -9.50 25.24
N ALA A 216 5.15 -8.86 24.06
CA ALA A 216 3.99 -8.71 23.19
C ALA A 216 3.54 -10.05 22.59
N ALA A 217 4.48 -10.87 22.14
CA ALA A 217 4.17 -12.21 21.63
C ALA A 217 3.51 -13.06 22.73
N ASP A 218 4.06 -13.11 23.94
CA ASP A 218 3.51 -13.85 25.09
C ASP A 218 2.09 -13.42 25.51
N ALA A 219 1.65 -12.22 25.13
CA ALA A 219 0.28 -11.73 25.35
C ALA A 219 -0.75 -12.19 24.29
N VAL A 220 -0.30 -12.86 23.22
CA VAL A 220 -1.14 -13.39 22.14
C VAL A 220 -1.42 -14.88 22.36
N PRO A 221 -2.68 -15.36 22.36
CA PRO A 221 -2.98 -16.79 22.46
C PRO A 221 -2.31 -17.59 21.34
N ALA A 222 -2.03 -18.87 21.57
CA ALA A 222 -1.62 -19.75 20.46
C ALA A 222 -2.76 -19.88 19.43
N PRO A 223 -2.47 -20.20 18.15
CA PRO A 223 -3.50 -20.29 17.11
C PRO A 223 -4.66 -21.25 17.43
N ASP A 224 -4.36 -22.36 18.12
CA ASP A 224 -5.33 -23.36 18.58
C ASP A 224 -6.08 -22.97 19.87
N GLU A 225 -5.61 -21.94 20.57
CA GLU A 225 -6.20 -21.40 21.80
C GLU A 225 -7.08 -20.17 21.55
N LEU A 226 -7.15 -19.65 20.33
CA LEU A 226 -7.90 -18.41 20.02
C LEU A 226 -9.38 -18.51 20.40
N GLY A 227 -10.01 -19.68 20.23
CA GLY A 227 -11.41 -19.90 20.61
C GLY A 227 -12.33 -18.77 20.11
N ASP A 228 -13.01 -18.11 21.05
CA ASP A 228 -13.90 -16.96 20.79
C ASP A 228 -13.23 -15.58 21.03
N ASP A 229 -11.88 -15.50 21.13
CA ASP A 229 -11.14 -14.23 21.21
C ASP A 229 -11.06 -13.56 19.82
N PHE A 230 -12.06 -12.75 19.49
CA PHE A 230 -12.10 -11.97 18.25
C PHE A 230 -11.25 -10.69 18.29
N SER A 231 -10.55 -10.39 19.39
CA SER A 231 -9.72 -9.19 19.46
C SER A 231 -8.40 -9.36 18.67
N VAL A 232 -7.94 -10.60 18.48
CA VAL A 232 -6.71 -10.93 17.76
C VAL A 232 -7.02 -11.74 16.51
N ARG A 233 -6.46 -11.34 15.37
CA ARG A 233 -6.60 -12.11 14.12
C ARG A 233 -5.74 -13.38 14.17
N TYR A 234 -6.21 -14.44 13.51
CA TYR A 234 -5.46 -15.69 13.38
C TYR A 234 -4.02 -15.48 12.88
N ASP A 235 -3.83 -14.60 11.88
CA ASP A 235 -2.51 -14.30 11.32
C ASP A 235 -1.54 -13.68 12.35
N VAL A 236 -2.06 -12.93 13.33
CA VAL A 236 -1.25 -12.38 14.45
C VAL A 236 -0.81 -13.51 15.37
N ALA A 237 -1.69 -14.48 15.68
CA ALA A 237 -1.32 -15.63 16.50
C ALA A 237 -0.24 -16.49 15.85
N VAL A 238 -0.33 -16.71 14.53
CA VAL A 238 0.71 -17.40 13.75
C VAL A 238 2.03 -16.61 13.79
N ALA A 239 1.98 -15.29 13.54
CA ALA A 239 3.18 -14.45 13.58
C ALA A 239 3.81 -14.38 14.98
N ALA A 240 3.01 -14.37 16.05
CA ALA A 240 3.48 -14.40 17.43
C ALA A 240 4.15 -15.74 17.77
N ALA A 241 3.60 -16.87 17.30
CA ALA A 241 4.21 -18.18 17.47
C ALA A 241 5.59 -18.25 16.78
N ASP A 242 5.67 -17.79 15.53
CA ASP A 242 6.95 -17.69 14.80
C ASP A 242 7.95 -16.78 15.54
N LEU A 243 7.50 -15.64 16.05
CA LEU A 243 8.35 -14.70 16.78
C LEU A 243 8.91 -15.31 18.08
N ARG A 244 8.12 -16.09 18.82
CA ARG A 244 8.61 -16.81 20.01
C ARG A 244 9.66 -17.86 19.64
N ALA A 245 9.41 -18.64 18.60
CA ALA A 245 10.35 -19.64 18.09
C ALA A 245 11.68 -18.98 17.67
N LEU A 246 11.61 -17.86 16.94
CA LEU A 246 12.78 -17.07 16.55
C LEU A 246 13.58 -16.60 17.77
N ILE A 247 12.91 -16.03 18.78
CA ILE A 247 13.54 -15.56 20.03
C ILE A 247 14.15 -16.72 20.82
N ALA A 248 13.58 -17.93 20.73
CA ALA A 248 14.13 -19.14 21.34
C ALA A 248 15.34 -19.72 20.56
N GLY A 249 15.69 -19.14 19.41
CA GLY A 249 16.79 -19.58 18.56
C GLY A 249 16.43 -20.73 17.62
N GLU A 250 15.14 -20.97 17.38
CA GLU A 250 14.68 -21.93 16.38
C GLU A 250 14.85 -21.37 14.96
N ASP A 251 15.08 -22.27 14.00
CA ASP A 251 15.22 -21.93 12.58
C ASP A 251 13.83 -21.70 11.96
N VAL A 252 13.29 -20.51 12.20
CA VAL A 252 12.03 -20.05 11.61
C VAL A 252 12.27 -18.77 10.80
N PRO A 253 11.61 -18.63 9.64
CA PRO A 253 11.79 -17.43 8.84
C PRO A 253 11.14 -16.22 9.52
N ALA A 254 11.85 -15.10 9.54
CA ALA A 254 11.34 -13.83 10.06
C ALA A 254 10.08 -13.34 9.32
N TRP A 255 10.01 -13.66 8.03
CA TRP A 255 8.91 -13.33 7.14
C TRP A 255 8.36 -14.57 6.45
N ARG A 256 7.03 -14.65 6.34
CA ARG A 256 6.36 -15.66 5.52
C ARG A 256 5.34 -14.97 4.63
N GLU A 257 5.35 -15.32 3.36
CA GLU A 257 4.25 -14.99 2.47
C GLU A 257 2.99 -15.76 2.89
N ARG A 258 1.83 -15.20 2.55
CA ARG A 258 0.54 -15.79 2.90
C ARG A 258 0.35 -17.20 2.32
N GLN A 259 0.92 -17.46 1.14
CA GLN A 259 0.86 -18.75 0.48
C GLN A 259 2.28 -19.29 0.24
N PRO A 260 2.46 -20.62 0.31
CA PRO A 260 3.76 -21.24 0.10
C PRO A 260 4.24 -21.08 -1.35
N GLY A 261 5.57 -20.95 -1.52
CA GLY A 261 6.22 -20.89 -2.82
C GLY A 261 6.15 -19.53 -3.54
N ILE A 262 5.54 -18.51 -2.93
CA ILE A 262 5.60 -17.15 -3.45
C ILE A 262 7.05 -16.65 -3.38
N ASP A 263 7.52 -16.10 -4.50
CA ASP A 263 8.83 -15.48 -4.66
C ASP A 263 8.56 -14.02 -5.05
N PRO A 264 8.69 -13.06 -4.12
CA PRO A 264 8.33 -11.67 -4.38
C PRO A 264 9.11 -11.01 -5.52
N SER A 265 10.22 -11.62 -5.98
CA SER A 265 11.02 -11.11 -7.11
C SER A 265 10.35 -11.30 -8.46
N ARG A 266 9.44 -12.27 -8.59
CA ARG A 266 8.82 -12.69 -9.86
C ARG A 266 7.34 -13.05 -9.79
N HIS A 267 6.77 -13.18 -8.59
CA HIS A 267 5.35 -13.45 -8.37
C HIS A 267 4.64 -12.24 -7.74
N LEU A 268 3.33 -12.18 -7.91
CA LEU A 268 2.46 -11.38 -7.04
C LEU A 268 2.53 -11.93 -5.61
N VAL A 269 2.57 -11.03 -4.62
CA VAL A 269 2.58 -11.44 -3.20
C VAL A 269 1.17 -11.58 -2.62
N THR A 270 0.17 -11.07 -3.35
CA THR A 270 -1.25 -11.12 -2.95
C THR A 270 -2.07 -12.23 -3.62
N ALA A 271 -1.61 -12.75 -4.76
CA ALA A 271 -2.40 -13.62 -5.61
C ALA A 271 -1.86 -15.05 -5.69
N TYR A 272 -2.80 -16.00 -5.71
CA TYR A 272 -2.52 -17.43 -5.85
C TYR A 272 -3.62 -18.04 -6.71
N ARG A 273 -3.24 -18.77 -7.76
CA ARG A 273 -4.20 -19.39 -8.69
C ARG A 273 -4.40 -20.84 -8.28
N TRP A 274 -5.66 -21.23 -8.12
CA TRP A 274 -6.05 -22.60 -7.78
C TRP A 274 -6.65 -23.29 -9.00
N GLU A 275 -6.12 -24.45 -9.33
CA GLU A 275 -6.60 -25.35 -10.40
C GLU A 275 -6.94 -26.70 -9.75
N GLY A 276 -8.16 -26.78 -9.19
CA GLY A 276 -8.58 -27.93 -8.40
C GLY A 276 -7.95 -27.92 -7.00
N ALA A 277 -7.21 -28.99 -6.66
CA ALA A 277 -6.49 -29.10 -5.38
C ALA A 277 -5.08 -28.50 -5.43
N ASP A 278 -4.53 -28.31 -6.64
CA ASP A 278 -3.22 -27.74 -6.84
C ASP A 278 -3.34 -26.23 -6.96
N GLY A 279 -2.47 -25.51 -6.27
CA GLY A 279 -2.36 -24.06 -6.41
C GLY A 279 -0.94 -23.64 -6.73
N ARG A 280 -0.82 -22.51 -7.41
CA ARG A 280 0.48 -21.92 -7.77
C ARG A 280 0.49 -20.40 -7.54
N PRO A 281 1.64 -19.82 -7.22
CA PRO A 281 1.83 -18.37 -7.29
C PRO A 281 1.46 -17.83 -8.68
N VAL A 282 0.95 -16.60 -8.72
CA VAL A 282 0.72 -15.89 -9.99
C VAL A 282 1.99 -15.16 -10.39
N ASP A 283 2.52 -15.46 -11.57
CA ASP A 283 3.70 -14.79 -12.12
C ASP A 283 3.38 -13.33 -12.47
N LEU A 284 4.36 -12.44 -12.32
CA LEU A 284 4.20 -11.02 -12.69
C LEU A 284 3.90 -10.85 -14.19
N ALA A 285 4.46 -11.71 -15.04
CA ALA A 285 4.17 -11.72 -16.48
C ALA A 285 2.73 -12.16 -16.79
N ASP A 286 2.22 -13.20 -16.11
CA ASP A 286 0.82 -13.64 -16.22
C ASP A 286 -0.12 -12.49 -15.85
N TRP A 287 0.16 -11.81 -14.73
CA TRP A 287 -0.63 -10.67 -14.29
C TRP A 287 -0.54 -9.47 -15.24
N ALA A 288 0.63 -9.18 -15.80
CA ALA A 288 0.80 -8.12 -16.80
C ALA A 288 -0.09 -8.37 -18.04
N ALA A 289 -0.18 -9.62 -18.50
CA ALA A 289 -1.07 -9.99 -19.60
C ALA A 289 -2.55 -9.77 -19.25
N GLU A 290 -2.97 -10.14 -18.03
CA GLU A 290 -4.32 -9.89 -17.53
C GLU A 290 -4.65 -8.38 -17.46
N LEU A 291 -3.71 -7.56 -16.96
CA LEU A 291 -3.87 -6.10 -16.90
C LEU A 291 -4.03 -5.49 -18.30
N ARG A 292 -3.19 -5.89 -19.26
CA ARG A 292 -3.29 -5.40 -20.64
C ARG A 292 -4.56 -5.87 -21.32
N GLN A 293 -5.01 -7.10 -21.04
CA GLN A 293 -6.30 -7.57 -21.53
C GLN A 293 -7.45 -6.73 -20.95
N ALA A 294 -7.41 -6.40 -19.66
CA ALA A 294 -8.40 -5.54 -19.04
C ALA A 294 -8.41 -4.14 -19.69
N LEU A 295 -7.24 -3.53 -19.93
CA LEU A 295 -7.09 -2.25 -20.62
C LEU A 295 -7.61 -2.29 -22.07
N ALA A 296 -7.35 -3.38 -22.79
CA ALA A 296 -7.74 -3.51 -24.20
C ALA A 296 -9.24 -3.80 -24.40
N THR A 297 -9.88 -4.47 -23.43
CA THR A 297 -11.28 -4.90 -23.53
C THR A 297 -12.26 -3.97 -22.82
N SER A 298 -11.78 -3.17 -21.87
CA SER A 298 -12.60 -2.17 -21.18
C SER A 298 -12.68 -0.88 -21.97
N GLU A 299 -13.78 -0.15 -21.81
CA GLU A 299 -13.82 1.26 -22.22
C GLU A 299 -12.77 2.05 -21.44
N ALA A 300 -12.11 3.03 -22.06
CA ALA A 300 -11.17 3.87 -21.35
C ALA A 300 -11.92 4.69 -20.28
N PRO A 301 -11.28 5.01 -19.13
CA PRO A 301 -11.88 5.94 -18.18
C PRO A 301 -12.21 7.27 -18.87
N TRP A 302 -13.32 7.92 -18.50
CA TRP A 302 -13.73 9.17 -19.13
C TRP A 302 -14.36 10.14 -18.14
N ARG A 303 -14.33 11.43 -18.47
CA ARG A 303 -15.10 12.45 -17.76
C ARG A 303 -16.52 12.53 -18.31
N PRO A 304 -17.56 12.53 -17.46
CA PRO A 304 -18.92 12.79 -17.90
C PRO A 304 -19.01 14.14 -18.64
N SER A 305 -19.57 14.13 -19.85
CA SER A 305 -19.87 15.34 -20.63
C SER A 305 -21.16 15.15 -21.43
N PRO A 306 -21.72 16.19 -22.06
CA PRO A 306 -22.84 16.01 -22.99
C PRO A 306 -22.54 15.03 -24.14
N GLU A 307 -21.29 14.97 -24.60
CA GLU A 307 -20.82 14.04 -25.64
C GLU A 307 -20.56 12.63 -25.10
N HIS A 308 -20.20 12.52 -23.81
CA HIS A 308 -19.94 11.27 -23.12
C HIS A 308 -20.72 11.22 -21.79
N PRO A 309 -22.04 11.03 -21.84
CA PRO A 309 -22.88 11.11 -20.65
C PRO A 309 -22.54 10.00 -19.65
N LEU A 310 -23.04 10.14 -18.43
CA LEU A 310 -23.01 9.05 -17.46
C LEU A 310 -23.65 7.79 -18.07
N PRO A 311 -23.06 6.61 -17.83
CA PRO A 311 -23.60 5.39 -18.37
C PRO A 311 -24.99 5.14 -17.79
N THR A 312 -25.93 4.75 -18.63
CA THR A 312 -27.25 4.27 -18.17
C THR A 312 -27.09 2.89 -17.55
N GLU A 313 -27.84 2.61 -16.48
CA GLU A 313 -27.77 1.32 -15.79
C GLU A 313 -27.93 0.16 -16.80
N SER A 314 -27.01 -0.80 -16.73
CA SER A 314 -27.10 -2.05 -17.48
C SER A 314 -26.76 -3.20 -16.56
N ALA A 315 -27.51 -4.30 -16.64
CA ALA A 315 -27.28 -5.49 -15.81
C ALA A 315 -25.89 -6.12 -16.05
N ASP A 316 -25.31 -5.87 -17.23
CA ASP A 316 -24.10 -6.55 -17.70
C ASP A 316 -22.81 -5.74 -17.49
N ARG A 317 -22.90 -4.48 -17.05
CA ARG A 317 -21.73 -3.60 -16.85
C ARG A 317 -21.86 -2.80 -15.56
N SER A 318 -20.82 -2.88 -14.74
CA SER A 318 -20.65 -2.01 -13.58
C SER A 318 -19.75 -0.83 -13.93
N TRP A 319 -20.09 0.32 -13.37
CA TRP A 319 -19.34 1.56 -13.51
C TRP A 319 -19.17 2.17 -12.13
N LEU A 320 -18.08 2.89 -11.92
CA LEU A 320 -17.83 3.60 -10.68
C LEU A 320 -17.55 5.06 -10.98
N LEU A 321 -17.96 5.93 -10.07
CA LEU A 321 -17.57 7.34 -10.10
C LEU A 321 -16.39 7.52 -9.16
N TYR A 322 -15.28 7.96 -9.74
CA TYR A 322 -14.02 8.23 -9.06
C TYR A 322 -13.84 9.73 -8.93
N PRO A 323 -13.86 10.31 -7.72
CA PRO A 323 -13.45 11.70 -7.52
C PRO A 323 -12.07 11.97 -8.14
N LYS A 324 -11.88 13.13 -8.77
CA LYS A 324 -10.61 13.48 -9.45
C LYS A 324 -9.39 13.32 -8.55
N ARG A 325 -9.45 13.77 -7.28
CA ARG A 325 -8.36 13.59 -6.31
C ARG A 325 -8.03 12.12 -6.09
N GLN A 326 -9.05 11.28 -5.91
CA GLN A 326 -8.86 9.84 -5.73
C GLN A 326 -8.25 9.19 -6.98
N ALA A 327 -8.68 9.58 -8.18
CA ALA A 327 -8.08 9.10 -9.43
C ALA A 327 -6.59 9.49 -9.54
N LEU A 328 -6.22 10.70 -9.13
CA LEU A 328 -4.82 11.14 -9.11
C LEU A 328 -3.97 10.40 -8.09
N VAL A 329 -4.45 10.26 -6.84
CA VAL A 329 -3.78 9.46 -5.80
C VAL A 329 -3.63 8.02 -6.27
N THR A 330 -4.66 7.46 -6.89
CA THR A 330 -4.61 6.10 -7.46
C THR A 330 -3.55 5.99 -8.55
N ALA A 331 -3.47 6.95 -9.46
CA ALA A 331 -2.44 6.97 -10.51
C ALA A 331 -1.02 7.04 -9.92
N ASP A 332 -0.82 7.82 -8.84
CA ASP A 332 0.47 7.90 -8.14
C ASP A 332 0.82 6.58 -7.43
N LEU A 333 -0.16 5.89 -6.83
CA LEU A 333 0.04 4.56 -6.23
C LEU A 333 0.38 3.49 -7.28
N LEU A 334 -0.23 3.55 -8.46
CA LEU A 334 0.10 2.66 -9.58
C LEU A 334 1.53 2.90 -10.08
N ASP A 335 1.96 4.16 -10.18
CA ASP A 335 3.35 4.50 -10.54
C ASP A 335 4.35 4.05 -9.47
N GLU A 336 4.01 4.19 -8.19
CA GLU A 336 4.81 3.66 -7.08
C GLU A 336 4.99 2.14 -7.20
N LEU A 337 3.91 1.39 -7.45
CA LEU A 337 4.02 -0.06 -7.67
C LEU A 337 4.84 -0.38 -8.92
N ALA A 338 4.63 0.34 -10.03
CA ALA A 338 5.39 0.16 -11.25
C ALA A 338 6.89 0.38 -11.06
N ALA A 339 7.27 1.42 -10.31
CA ALA A 339 8.67 1.70 -9.99
C ALA A 339 9.28 0.59 -9.12
N ARG A 340 8.51 0.06 -8.14
CA ARG A 340 8.95 -1.09 -7.33
C ARG A 340 9.13 -2.36 -8.15
N LEU A 341 8.25 -2.61 -9.13
CA LEU A 341 8.29 -3.78 -10.00
C LEU A 341 9.26 -3.66 -11.18
N THR A 342 9.95 -2.52 -11.32
CA THR A 342 10.93 -2.35 -12.40
C THR A 342 12.13 -3.29 -12.17
N PRO A 343 12.59 -4.03 -13.20
CA PRO A 343 13.72 -4.95 -13.05
C PRO A 343 14.97 -4.28 -12.47
N GLY A 344 15.65 -4.98 -11.57
CA GLY A 344 16.84 -4.48 -10.89
C GLY A 344 16.54 -3.49 -9.75
N THR A 345 15.30 -3.02 -9.60
CA THR A 345 14.90 -2.29 -8.39
C THR A 345 15.03 -3.23 -7.19
N THR A 346 15.75 -2.75 -6.18
CA THR A 346 15.85 -3.42 -4.88
C THR A 346 15.03 -2.60 -3.88
N THR A 347 14.10 -3.25 -3.19
CA THR A 347 13.45 -2.64 -2.02
C THR A 347 14.19 -3.11 -0.79
N GLY A 348 14.68 -2.20 0.05
CA GLY A 348 15.22 -2.54 1.37
C GLY A 348 14.15 -3.08 2.32
N LEU A 349 14.57 -3.47 3.54
CA LEU A 349 13.66 -3.83 4.63
C LEU A 349 12.65 -2.70 4.88
N ILE A 350 11.36 -3.03 4.84
CA ILE A 350 10.30 -2.04 4.99
C ILE A 350 10.14 -1.65 6.45
N HIS A 351 10.31 -0.35 6.75
CA HIS A 351 10.20 0.19 8.10
C HIS A 351 8.80 0.02 8.70
N PHE A 352 8.72 -0.09 10.02
CA PHE A 352 7.44 -0.07 10.74
C PHE A 352 6.68 1.25 10.57
N THR A 353 7.36 2.36 10.28
CA THR A 353 6.70 3.65 9.99
C THR A 353 5.92 3.65 8.68
N SER A 354 6.03 2.60 7.86
CA SER A 354 5.12 2.38 6.72
C SER A 354 3.74 1.89 7.16
N TYR A 355 3.56 1.47 8.42
CA TYR A 355 2.32 0.89 8.93
C TYR A 355 1.08 1.76 8.69
N PRO A 356 1.10 3.10 8.93
CA PRO A 356 -0.06 3.95 8.64
C PRO A 356 -0.47 3.93 7.17
N LEU A 357 0.50 3.98 6.24
CA LEU A 357 0.23 3.88 4.80
C LEU A 357 -0.30 2.49 4.44
N HIS A 358 0.35 1.43 4.92
CA HIS A 358 -0.11 0.06 4.73
C HIS A 358 -1.57 -0.13 5.22
N HIS A 359 -1.91 0.37 6.40
CA HIS A 359 -3.26 0.34 6.96
C HIS A 359 -4.24 1.13 6.08
N TYR A 360 -3.89 2.35 5.68
CA TYR A 360 -4.71 3.18 4.80
C TYR A 360 -5.04 2.48 3.47
N LEU A 361 -4.04 1.88 2.82
CA LEU A 361 -4.24 1.15 1.56
C LEU A 361 -5.12 -0.09 1.72
N THR A 362 -5.00 -0.81 2.84
CA THR A 362 -5.71 -2.07 3.08
C THR A 362 -7.15 -1.89 3.57
N HIS A 363 -7.48 -0.76 4.21
CA HIS A 363 -8.78 -0.57 4.87
C HIS A 363 -9.53 0.68 4.39
N THR A 364 -8.84 1.82 4.31
CA THR A 364 -9.51 3.11 4.05
C THR A 364 -9.84 3.29 2.58
N LEU A 365 -8.88 3.06 1.67
CA LEU A 365 -9.12 3.19 0.22
C LEU A 365 -10.20 2.23 -0.31
N ARG A 366 -10.48 1.15 0.40
CA ARG A 366 -11.44 0.13 0.00
C ARG A 366 -12.86 0.41 0.48
N THR A 367 -13.03 1.27 1.47
CA THR A 367 -14.35 1.52 2.06
C THR A 367 -15.04 2.59 1.22
N PRO A 368 -16.09 2.27 0.44
CA PRO A 368 -16.89 3.30 -0.19
C PRO A 368 -17.48 4.19 0.91
N THR A 369 -17.16 5.48 0.90
CA THR A 369 -17.78 6.42 1.84
C THR A 369 -19.24 6.52 1.46
N THR A 370 -20.10 5.86 2.24
CA THR A 370 -21.56 5.88 2.05
C THR A 370 -22.21 7.15 2.57
N GLU A 371 -21.44 8.07 3.15
CA GLU A 371 -21.90 9.36 3.62
C GLU A 371 -21.61 10.41 2.54
N LEU A 372 -22.66 10.78 1.80
CA LEU A 372 -22.75 12.00 0.99
C LEU A 372 -23.69 12.98 1.67
#